data_AF-A0A1G7CJ53-F1
#
_entry.id   AF-A0A1G7CJ53-F1
#
_cell.length_a   1.000
_cell.length_b   1.000
_cell.length_c   1.000
_cell.angle_alpha   90.00
_cell.angle_beta   90.00
_cell.angle_gamma   90.00
#
_symmetry.space_group_name_H-M   'P 1'
#
loop_
_entity.id
_entity.type
_entity.pdbx_description
1 polymer ?
#
loop_
_entity_poly.entity_id
_entity_poly.type
_entity_poly.pdbx_seq_one_letter_code
_entity_poly.pdbx_strand_id
1 'polypeptide(L)'
;MTGTRSARSVTVRPTSLPPRYEHPPGFLSRARRLDTTRVRPVRSRRVLTEEGFGGDRLLRALGSIQQQGPPLTIAGWKAVVEGLLVDERCAGDRNRQISSCYAWAYMALPTTFKWAGMAAIASHHVRVALLPLHLQSSFRGSAAQLRRPGRWRVLTQDANTLRATNNAIFDDLFWVHLAYVTSGIGLLRTLLRGERGYAPVLAAFEALDRGRWVLEDATASPAARGRARDLVWEGNLILLEHEQRFVVQPRFDRLSGRYAPVVSIGSATTFETRGPCRAIEHFTSFYLYTLGRANPRGLGGRLCPRITNYDDRWRWLVSSVVPRFRRVDTDPLVIQTILRRILDEDRHHPSSPCSPSIGGDGAPSERAASVRARARDRSPLVVHARPRTAGRRGVAEPIQGPRPGSATPKSSVVTPSRCTDPR
;
A
#
# COMPACT_ATOMS: atom_id res chain seq x y z
N MET A 1 -47.32 -59.00 23.29
CA MET A 1 -48.23 -58.20 22.46
C MET A 1 -47.79 -56.74 22.56
N THR A 2 -47.69 -56.06 21.40
CA THR A 2 -47.52 -54.60 21.19
C THR A 2 -46.30 -53.92 21.84
N GLY A 3 -45.54 -53.03 21.22
CA GLY A 3 -45.67 -52.32 19.96
C GLY A 3 -44.37 -51.57 19.64
N THR A 4 -44.26 -51.19 18.37
CA THR A 4 -43.12 -50.57 17.69
C THR A 4 -43.03 -49.04 17.83
N ARG A 5 -41.83 -48.52 17.51
CA ARG A 5 -41.46 -47.16 17.02
C ARG A 5 -41.26 -46.04 18.06
N SER A 6 -40.08 -45.39 18.00
CA SER A 6 -39.94 -44.08 17.32
C SER A 6 -38.49 -43.59 17.39
N ALA A 7 -37.81 -43.51 16.24
CA ALA A 7 -36.52 -42.82 16.10
C ALA A 7 -36.80 -41.36 15.74
N ARG A 8 -36.42 -40.43 16.63
CA ARG A 8 -36.50 -38.98 16.39
C ARG A 8 -35.42 -38.56 15.39
N SER A 9 -35.85 -38.03 14.25
CA SER A 9 -35.01 -37.27 13.33
C SER A 9 -34.60 -35.94 13.97
N VAL A 10 -33.30 -35.71 14.14
CA VAL A 10 -32.76 -34.40 14.54
C VAL A 10 -32.63 -33.54 13.29
N THR A 11 -33.56 -32.60 13.13
CA THR A 11 -33.52 -31.58 12.09
C THR A 11 -32.50 -30.51 12.47
N VAL A 12 -31.37 -30.44 11.77
CA VAL A 12 -30.40 -29.35 11.91
C VAL A 12 -30.99 -28.10 11.25
N ARG A 13 -31.34 -27.10 12.06
CA ARG A 13 -31.72 -25.76 11.58
C ARG A 13 -30.49 -25.08 10.94
N PRO A 14 -30.63 -24.45 9.76
CA PRO A 14 -29.57 -23.63 9.21
C PRO A 14 -29.36 -22.40 10.10
N THR A 15 -28.10 -22.17 10.42
CA THR A 15 -27.61 -21.05 11.21
C THR A 15 -27.98 -19.73 10.54
N SER A 16 -28.52 -18.82 11.35
CA SER A 16 -28.92 -17.47 10.99
C SER A 16 -27.81 -16.70 10.27
N LEU A 17 -28.18 -16.06 9.15
CA LEU A 17 -27.38 -15.01 8.51
C LEU A 17 -27.04 -13.90 9.52
N PRO A 18 -25.86 -13.27 9.44
CA PRO A 18 -25.54 -12.11 10.25
C PRO A 18 -26.49 -10.94 9.92
N PRO A 19 -26.79 -10.06 10.88
CA PRO A 19 -27.77 -9.00 10.68
C PRO A 19 -27.29 -8.05 9.58
N ARG A 20 -28.17 -7.78 8.60
CA ARG A 20 -28.05 -6.64 7.72
C ARG A 20 -28.07 -5.38 8.59
N TYR A 21 -27.02 -4.57 8.49
CA TYR A 21 -27.04 -3.20 8.98
C TYR A 21 -28.00 -2.41 8.10
N GLU A 22 -29.26 -2.31 8.53
CA GLU A 22 -30.21 -1.34 7.97
C GLU A 22 -29.90 0.01 8.61
N HIS A 23 -29.45 0.96 7.78
CA HIS A 23 -29.35 2.35 8.21
C HIS A 23 -30.75 2.88 8.56
N PRO A 24 -30.93 3.57 9.70
CA PRO A 24 -32.22 4.16 10.03
C PRO A 24 -32.60 5.21 8.98
N PRO A 25 -33.82 5.15 8.40
CA PRO A 25 -34.28 6.16 7.47
C PRO A 25 -34.72 7.39 8.28
N GLY A 26 -34.10 8.54 8.01
CA GLY A 26 -34.61 9.84 8.46
C GLY A 26 -33.65 10.65 9.33
N PHE A 27 -32.56 11.16 8.73
CA PHE A 27 -31.86 12.32 9.28
C PHE A 27 -31.14 13.17 8.20
N LEU A 28 -31.71 13.23 6.98
CA LEU A 28 -31.19 14.04 5.87
C LEU A 28 -32.18 15.15 5.47
N SER A 29 -32.53 16.03 6.39
CA SER A 29 -33.33 17.23 6.06
C SER A 29 -32.83 18.49 6.78
N ARG A 30 -31.53 18.77 6.69
CA ARG A 30 -30.95 20.14 6.84
C ARG A 30 -29.46 20.16 6.49
N ALA A 31 -29.10 19.68 5.29
CA ALA A 31 -27.81 20.06 4.73
C ALA A 31 -27.93 21.52 4.25
N ARG A 32 -27.37 22.46 5.02
CA ARG A 32 -27.04 23.81 4.49
C ARG A 32 -26.33 23.59 3.15
N ARG A 33 -26.81 24.24 2.09
CA ARG A 33 -26.08 24.35 0.82
C ARG A 33 -24.70 24.92 1.16
N LEU A 34 -23.69 24.06 1.22
CA LEU A 34 -22.30 24.48 1.24
C LEU A 34 -22.05 25.12 -0.12
N ASP A 35 -21.82 26.42 -0.11
CA ASP A 35 -21.42 27.18 -1.28
C ASP A 35 -20.12 26.58 -1.83
N THR A 36 -20.24 25.86 -2.95
CA THR A 36 -19.12 25.17 -3.61
C THR A 36 -18.27 26.11 -4.45
N THR A 37 -18.63 27.40 -4.54
CA THR A 37 -17.94 28.35 -5.42
C THR A 37 -16.71 29.00 -4.81
N ARG A 38 -16.52 28.95 -3.47
CA ARG A 38 -15.28 29.40 -2.82
C ARG A 38 -14.21 28.30 -2.79
N VAL A 39 -13.51 28.13 -3.90
CA VAL A 39 -12.25 27.37 -3.92
C VAL A 39 -11.17 28.22 -3.23
N ARG A 40 -10.98 28.04 -1.91
CA ARG A 40 -9.78 28.56 -1.25
C ARG A 40 -8.59 27.66 -1.62
N PRO A 41 -7.48 28.20 -2.15
CA PRO A 41 -6.26 27.42 -2.29
C PRO A 41 -5.86 26.88 -0.92
N VAL A 42 -5.40 25.63 -0.89
CA VAL A 42 -4.91 24.99 0.34
C VAL A 42 -3.82 25.89 0.91
N ARG A 43 -4.01 26.43 2.11
CA ARG A 43 -3.05 27.33 2.78
C ARG A 43 -1.85 26.51 3.30
N SER A 44 -1.08 25.90 2.39
CA SER A 44 0.18 25.20 2.69
C SER A 44 1.41 26.08 2.48
N ARG A 45 1.22 27.36 2.13
CA ARG A 45 2.27 28.26 1.63
C ARG A 45 3.53 28.34 2.52
N ARG A 46 3.42 28.12 3.83
CA ARG A 46 4.59 28.10 4.74
C ARG A 46 5.42 26.81 4.67
N VAL A 47 4.79 25.65 4.47
CA VAL A 47 5.50 24.36 4.50
C VAL A 47 6.24 24.08 3.18
N LEU A 48 5.81 24.70 2.09
CA LEU A 48 6.38 24.50 0.77
C LEU A 48 7.67 25.31 0.51
N THR A 49 7.97 26.31 1.35
CA THR A 49 9.08 27.25 1.12
C THR A 49 10.16 27.22 2.18
N GLU A 50 9.99 26.46 3.27
CA GLU A 50 11.09 26.25 4.21
C GLU A 50 12.19 25.47 3.49
N GLU A 51 13.41 26.02 3.47
CA GLU A 51 14.63 25.51 2.82
C GLU A 51 15.03 24.07 3.23
N GLY A 52 14.25 23.45 4.11
CA GLY A 52 14.42 22.11 4.63
C GLY A 52 13.45 21.05 4.11
N PHE A 53 12.54 21.30 3.14
CA PHE A 53 11.58 20.27 2.68
C PHE A 53 11.60 19.96 1.17
N GLY A 54 11.91 18.68 0.85
CA GLY A 54 11.96 18.17 -0.52
C GLY A 54 13.36 18.19 -1.15
N GLY A 55 13.57 17.38 -2.19
CA GLY A 55 14.76 17.45 -3.03
C GLY A 55 14.62 18.53 -4.11
N ASP A 56 15.73 19.03 -4.64
CA ASP A 56 15.77 20.12 -5.63
C ASP A 56 14.82 19.92 -6.82
N ARG A 57 14.63 18.66 -7.26
CA ARG A 57 13.72 18.33 -8.36
C ARG A 57 12.27 18.66 -8.02
N LEU A 58 11.83 18.36 -6.79
CA LEU A 58 10.48 18.64 -6.34
C LEU A 58 10.24 20.14 -6.21
N LEU A 59 11.19 20.87 -5.64
CA LEU A 59 11.11 22.34 -5.54
C LEU A 59 11.05 22.99 -6.93
N ARG A 60 11.87 22.53 -7.88
CA ARG A 60 11.79 22.98 -9.28
C ARG A 60 10.45 22.66 -9.93
N ALA A 61 9.90 21.46 -9.72
CA ALA A 61 8.59 21.09 -10.24
C ALA A 61 7.47 21.97 -9.66
N LEU A 62 7.49 22.24 -8.36
CA LEU A 62 6.55 23.14 -7.70
C LEU A 62 6.66 24.58 -8.24
N GLY A 63 7.89 25.08 -8.42
CA GLY A 63 8.15 26.38 -9.04
C GLY A 63 7.61 26.46 -10.47
N SER A 64 7.80 25.40 -11.27
CA SER A 64 7.25 25.30 -12.63
C SER A 64 5.73 25.32 -12.64
N ILE A 65 5.08 24.56 -11.74
CA ILE A 65 3.60 24.56 -11.61
C ILE A 65 3.11 25.94 -11.20
N GLN A 66 3.81 26.63 -10.30
CA GLN A 66 3.43 27.98 -9.86
C GLN A 66 3.59 29.02 -10.98
N GLN A 67 4.62 28.90 -11.82
CA GLN A 67 4.89 29.84 -12.91
C GLN A 67 4.03 29.58 -14.16
N GLN A 68 3.87 28.33 -14.56
CA GLN A 68 3.22 27.92 -15.81
C GLN A 68 1.76 27.49 -15.62
N GLY A 69 1.32 27.33 -14.37
CA GLY A 69 0.03 26.76 -14.02
C GLY A 69 0.07 25.23 -13.87
N PRO A 70 -0.94 24.65 -13.20
CA PRO A 70 -1.04 23.21 -13.03
C PRO A 70 -1.36 22.49 -14.35
N PRO A 71 -0.81 21.28 -14.58
CA PRO A 71 -1.26 20.44 -15.68
C PRO A 71 -2.77 20.19 -15.65
N LEU A 72 -3.41 20.24 -16.81
CA LEU A 72 -4.87 20.05 -16.95
C LEU A 72 -5.26 18.60 -17.33
N THR A 73 -4.29 17.69 -17.40
CA THR A 73 -4.51 16.28 -17.74
C THR A 73 -3.78 15.36 -16.77
N ILE A 74 -4.30 14.14 -16.59
CA ILE A 74 -3.65 13.10 -15.77
C ILE A 74 -2.26 12.78 -16.32
N ALA A 75 -2.12 12.65 -17.64
CA ALA A 75 -0.84 12.39 -18.29
C ALA A 75 0.19 13.50 -18.00
N GLY A 76 -0.23 14.77 -18.01
CA GLY A 76 0.65 15.89 -17.66
C GLY A 76 1.12 15.83 -16.21
N TRP A 77 0.21 15.51 -15.27
CA TRP A 77 0.58 15.33 -13.86
C TRP A 77 1.52 14.14 -13.65
N LYS A 78 1.27 13.02 -14.31
CA LYS A 78 2.16 11.84 -14.28
C LYS A 78 3.55 12.16 -14.84
N ALA A 79 3.63 12.92 -15.93
CA ALA A 79 4.91 13.35 -16.50
C ALA A 79 5.69 14.26 -15.55
N VAL A 80 5.02 15.17 -14.83
CA VAL A 80 5.67 16.00 -13.81
C VAL A 80 6.27 15.15 -12.70
N VAL A 81 5.52 14.18 -12.15
CA VAL A 81 6.05 13.35 -11.06
C VAL A 81 7.12 12.36 -11.53
N GLU A 82 7.05 11.87 -12.77
CA GLU A 82 8.10 11.03 -13.34
C GLU A 82 9.42 11.80 -13.47
N GLY A 83 9.36 13.10 -13.82
CA GLY A 83 10.53 13.98 -13.87
C GLY A 83 11.22 14.19 -12.50
N LEU A 84 10.55 13.87 -11.39
CA LEU A 84 11.14 13.91 -10.06
C LEU A 84 12.10 12.74 -9.81
N LEU A 85 11.90 11.64 -10.53
CA LEU A 85 12.61 10.39 -10.28
C LEU A 85 13.80 10.22 -11.21
N VAL A 86 14.81 9.50 -10.73
CA VAL A 86 15.88 8.92 -11.56
C VAL A 86 15.35 7.74 -12.37
N ASP A 87 16.13 7.34 -13.38
CA ASP A 87 15.79 6.22 -14.27
C ASP A 87 15.44 4.94 -13.48
N GLU A 88 14.48 4.16 -13.99
CA GLU A 88 14.04 2.93 -13.35
C GLU A 88 15.13 1.89 -13.09
N ARG A 89 16.23 1.93 -13.85
CA ARG A 89 17.41 1.06 -13.67
C ARG A 89 18.11 1.35 -12.35
N CYS A 90 17.99 2.57 -11.82
CA CYS A 90 18.49 3.00 -10.52
C CYS A 90 17.58 2.57 -9.36
N ALA A 91 17.27 1.27 -9.24
CA ALA A 91 16.21 0.78 -8.35
C ALA A 91 16.30 1.32 -6.91
N GLY A 92 17.51 1.39 -6.35
CA GLY A 92 17.74 1.90 -4.99
C GLY A 92 17.49 3.41 -4.85
N ASP A 93 18.05 4.22 -5.74
CA ASP A 93 17.91 5.68 -5.68
C ASP A 93 16.51 6.14 -6.08
N ARG A 94 15.89 5.48 -7.06
CA ARG A 94 14.49 5.73 -7.41
C ARG A 94 13.56 5.44 -6.24
N ASN A 95 13.73 4.30 -5.56
CA ASN A 95 12.94 3.97 -4.38
C ASN A 95 13.12 4.97 -3.23
N ARG A 96 14.34 5.50 -3.07
CA ARG A 96 14.63 6.55 -2.10
C ARG A 96 13.86 7.83 -2.42
N GLN A 97 13.90 8.29 -3.66
CA GLN A 97 13.15 9.47 -4.11
C GLN A 97 11.64 9.29 -3.99
N ILE A 98 11.11 8.10 -4.29
CA ILE A 98 9.70 7.75 -4.03
C ILE A 98 9.36 7.92 -2.54
N SER A 99 10.20 7.39 -1.65
CA SER A 99 10.00 7.47 -0.20
C SER A 99 10.02 8.93 0.28
N SER A 100 10.97 9.73 -0.22
CA SER A 100 11.08 11.17 0.06
C SER A 100 9.89 11.98 -0.45
N CYS A 101 9.38 11.65 -1.64
CA CYS A 101 8.18 12.28 -2.18
C CYS A 101 6.97 12.07 -1.26
N TYR A 102 6.74 10.84 -0.80
CA TYR A 102 5.66 10.57 0.16
C TYR A 102 5.87 11.21 1.53
N ALA A 103 7.12 11.23 2.02
CA ALA A 103 7.47 11.92 3.26
C ALA A 103 7.16 13.42 3.15
N TRP A 104 7.53 14.05 2.04
CA TRP A 104 7.18 15.45 1.75
C TRP A 104 5.66 15.64 1.70
N ALA A 105 4.90 14.77 1.04
CA ALA A 105 3.45 14.91 0.94
C ALA A 105 2.81 14.88 2.34
N TYR A 106 3.18 13.91 3.19
CA TYR A 106 2.72 13.90 4.58
C TYR A 106 3.09 15.21 5.30
N MET A 107 4.34 15.65 5.19
CA MET A 107 4.81 16.87 5.85
C MET A 107 4.07 18.12 5.38
N ALA A 108 3.63 18.17 4.12
CA ALA A 108 2.84 19.28 3.58
C ALA A 108 1.45 19.39 4.22
N LEU A 109 0.81 18.26 4.57
CA LEU A 109 -0.53 18.21 5.20
C LEU A 109 -0.62 17.07 6.22
N PRO A 110 0.06 17.15 7.38
CA PRO A 110 0.22 16.02 8.30
C PRO A 110 -1.09 15.61 8.94
N THR A 111 -2.03 16.54 9.12
CA THR A 111 -3.38 16.25 9.64
C THR A 111 -4.27 15.51 8.63
N THR A 112 -3.89 15.47 7.35
CA THR A 112 -4.72 14.96 6.26
C THR A 112 -4.14 13.69 5.62
N PHE A 113 -2.84 13.65 5.32
CA PHE A 113 -2.25 12.60 4.46
C PHE A 113 -1.64 11.42 5.22
N LYS A 114 -2.45 10.73 6.03
CA LYS A 114 -2.01 9.57 6.84
C LYS A 114 -1.45 8.43 5.98
N TRP A 115 -2.07 8.18 4.83
CA TRP A 115 -1.63 7.19 3.85
C TRP A 115 -0.23 7.50 3.32
N ALA A 116 0.06 8.76 2.96
CA ALA A 116 1.38 9.15 2.47
C ALA A 116 2.48 8.91 3.52
N GLY A 117 2.19 9.16 4.81
CA GLY A 117 3.12 8.85 5.90
C GLY A 117 3.41 7.34 5.99
N MET A 118 2.38 6.50 5.95
CA MET A 118 2.54 5.05 5.89
C MET A 118 3.31 4.59 4.64
N ALA A 119 2.99 5.15 3.48
CA ALA A 119 3.63 4.83 2.20
C ALA A 119 5.12 5.21 2.20
N ALA A 120 5.49 6.35 2.78
CA ALA A 120 6.88 6.77 2.93
C ALA A 120 7.70 5.74 3.73
N ILE A 121 7.19 5.33 4.89
CA ILE A 121 7.85 4.35 5.78
C ILE A 121 7.89 2.96 5.13
N ALA A 122 6.79 2.51 4.52
CA ALA A 122 6.72 1.23 3.84
C ALA A 122 7.69 1.17 2.65
N SER A 123 7.68 2.21 1.80
CA SER A 123 8.61 2.35 0.66
C SER A 123 10.07 2.41 1.13
N HIS A 124 10.36 3.09 2.24
CA HIS A 124 11.70 3.11 2.82
C HIS A 124 12.18 1.70 3.21
N HIS A 125 11.32 0.87 3.81
CA HIS A 125 11.65 -0.53 4.09
C HIS A 125 11.80 -1.40 2.83
N VAL A 126 11.06 -1.12 1.75
CA VAL A 126 11.24 -1.81 0.47
C VAL A 126 12.69 -1.72 -0.02
N ARG A 127 13.41 -0.65 0.29
CA ARG A 127 14.84 -0.49 -0.04
C ARG A 127 15.69 -1.68 0.43
N VAL A 128 15.42 -2.22 1.61
CA VAL A 128 16.12 -3.41 2.14
C VAL A 128 15.83 -4.63 1.28
N ALA A 129 14.57 -4.80 0.86
CA ALA A 129 14.16 -5.88 -0.03
C ALA A 129 14.72 -5.75 -1.47
N LEU A 130 15.18 -4.55 -1.86
CA LEU A 130 15.85 -4.30 -3.14
C LEU A 130 17.36 -4.57 -3.12
N LEU A 131 17.95 -4.92 -1.98
CA LEU A 131 19.38 -5.22 -1.86
C LEU A 131 19.90 -6.24 -2.90
N PRO A 132 19.18 -7.33 -3.25
CA PRO A 132 19.63 -8.24 -4.30
C PRO A 132 19.86 -7.57 -5.66
N LEU A 133 19.06 -6.55 -6.01
CA LEU A 133 19.23 -5.78 -7.25
C LEU A 133 20.46 -4.88 -7.19
N HIS A 134 20.69 -4.25 -6.04
CA HIS A 134 21.87 -3.42 -5.82
C HIS A 134 23.16 -4.23 -5.91
N LEU A 135 23.20 -5.40 -5.26
CA LEU A 135 24.31 -6.34 -5.39
C LEU A 135 24.48 -6.80 -6.84
N GLN A 136 23.38 -7.09 -7.55
CA GLN A 136 23.45 -7.48 -8.96
C GLN A 136 24.12 -6.41 -9.83
N SER A 137 23.85 -5.11 -9.61
CA SER A 137 24.52 -4.03 -10.33
C SER A 137 26.00 -3.92 -9.98
N SER A 138 26.38 -4.09 -8.70
CA SER A 138 27.79 -3.94 -8.27
C SER A 138 28.69 -5.06 -8.78
N PHE A 139 28.16 -6.26 -9.02
CA PHE A 139 28.93 -7.39 -9.51
C PHE A 139 29.02 -7.50 -11.03
N ARG A 140 28.33 -6.62 -11.78
CA ARG A 140 28.32 -6.61 -13.25
C ARG A 140 29.73 -6.20 -13.73
N GLY A 141 30.47 -7.13 -14.32
CA GLY A 141 31.87 -6.94 -14.73
C GLY A 141 32.90 -7.80 -13.99
N SER A 142 32.48 -8.52 -12.95
CA SER A 142 33.34 -9.51 -12.27
C SER A 142 33.19 -10.91 -12.89
N ALA A 143 34.29 -11.67 -13.00
CA ALA A 143 34.27 -13.08 -13.45
C ALA A 143 33.34 -13.99 -12.61
N ALA A 144 32.92 -13.52 -11.43
CA ALA A 144 31.94 -14.18 -10.55
C ALA A 144 30.51 -14.28 -11.15
N GLN A 145 30.25 -13.68 -12.32
CA GLN A 145 28.95 -13.75 -12.98
C GLN A 145 28.60 -15.16 -13.50
N LEU A 146 29.60 -16.01 -13.75
CA LEU A 146 29.43 -17.34 -14.37
C LEU A 146 28.91 -18.45 -13.43
N ARG A 147 28.81 -18.22 -12.12
CA ARG A 147 28.40 -19.27 -11.15
C ARG A 147 27.31 -18.85 -10.16
N ARG A 148 26.28 -18.13 -10.62
CA ARG A 148 25.16 -17.78 -9.74
C ARG A 148 24.17 -18.93 -9.62
N PRO A 149 23.90 -19.46 -8.41
CA PRO A 149 22.93 -20.52 -8.22
C PRO A 149 21.52 -20.05 -8.58
N GLY A 150 20.68 -20.97 -9.06
CA GLY A 150 19.30 -20.66 -9.50
C GLY A 150 18.44 -19.95 -8.44
N ARG A 151 18.78 -20.09 -7.15
CA ARG A 151 18.16 -19.35 -6.03
C ARG A 151 18.32 -17.82 -6.18
N TRP A 152 19.46 -17.34 -6.67
CA TRP A 152 19.71 -15.90 -6.86
C TRP A 152 18.82 -15.29 -7.95
N ARG A 153 18.51 -16.06 -9.00
CA ARG A 153 17.61 -15.62 -10.08
C ARG A 153 16.18 -15.39 -9.57
N VAL A 154 15.70 -16.25 -8.67
CA VAL A 154 14.38 -16.09 -8.05
C VAL A 154 14.35 -14.85 -7.15
N LEU A 155 15.36 -14.65 -6.29
CA LEU A 155 15.45 -13.47 -5.41
C LEU A 155 15.46 -12.16 -6.20
N THR A 156 16.20 -12.11 -7.30
CA THR A 156 16.29 -10.91 -8.16
C THR A 156 14.99 -10.68 -8.95
N GLN A 157 14.31 -11.73 -9.41
CA GLN A 157 13.00 -11.59 -10.04
C GLN A 157 11.95 -11.05 -9.06
N ASP A 158 11.88 -11.59 -7.85
CA ASP A 158 10.89 -11.13 -6.88
C ASP A 158 11.23 -9.74 -6.32
N ALA A 159 12.52 -9.41 -6.12
CA ALA A 159 12.94 -8.04 -5.83
C ALA A 159 12.56 -7.06 -6.96
N ASN A 160 12.65 -7.48 -8.23
CA ASN A 160 12.15 -6.70 -9.36
C ASN A 160 10.63 -6.53 -9.33
N THR A 161 9.87 -7.55 -8.91
CA THR A 161 8.42 -7.43 -8.70
C THR A 161 8.10 -6.42 -7.61
N LEU A 162 8.85 -6.41 -6.50
CA LEU A 162 8.70 -5.40 -5.45
C LEU A 162 9.03 -3.99 -5.95
N ARG A 163 10.14 -3.82 -6.67
CA ARG A 163 10.51 -2.55 -7.34
C ARG A 163 9.37 -2.07 -8.24
N ALA A 164 8.89 -2.92 -9.13
CA ALA A 164 7.81 -2.60 -10.07
C ALA A 164 6.48 -2.33 -9.37
N THR A 165 6.26 -2.91 -8.19
CA THR A 165 5.09 -2.61 -7.35
C THR A 165 5.19 -1.22 -6.76
N ASN A 166 6.33 -0.85 -6.17
CA ASN A 166 6.50 0.48 -5.60
C ASN A 166 6.43 1.59 -6.65
N ASN A 167 7.06 1.39 -7.82
CA ASN A 167 6.95 2.31 -8.95
C ASN A 167 5.49 2.51 -9.39
N ALA A 168 4.70 1.44 -9.42
CA ALA A 168 3.31 1.52 -9.84
C ALA A 168 2.41 2.22 -8.82
N ILE A 169 2.67 2.03 -7.51
CA ILE A 169 1.98 2.79 -6.47
C ILE A 169 2.29 4.28 -6.63
N PHE A 170 3.54 4.63 -6.90
CA PHE A 170 3.96 6.00 -7.16
C PHE A 170 3.28 6.62 -8.39
N ASP A 171 3.29 5.92 -9.53
CA ASP A 171 2.61 6.34 -10.75
C ASP A 171 1.09 6.48 -10.57
N ASP A 172 0.50 5.69 -9.68
CA ASP A 172 -0.95 5.72 -9.45
C ASP A 172 -1.40 6.85 -8.52
N LEU A 173 -0.70 7.05 -7.38
CA LEU A 173 -1.22 7.87 -6.28
C LEU A 173 -0.43 9.16 -6.01
N PHE A 174 0.88 9.21 -6.29
CA PHE A 174 1.68 10.37 -5.87
C PHE A 174 1.29 11.66 -6.60
N TRP A 175 1.02 11.58 -7.90
CA TRP A 175 0.58 12.75 -8.68
C TRP A 175 -0.74 13.33 -8.17
N VAL A 176 -1.65 12.49 -7.63
CA VAL A 176 -2.92 12.94 -7.04
C VAL A 176 -2.67 13.77 -5.77
N HIS A 177 -1.73 13.33 -4.93
CA HIS A 177 -1.33 14.07 -3.73
C HIS A 177 -0.70 15.42 -4.12
N LEU A 178 0.20 15.42 -5.10
CA LEU A 178 0.85 16.64 -5.59
C LEU A 178 -0.18 17.62 -6.19
N ALA A 179 -1.11 17.13 -7.02
CA ALA A 179 -2.18 17.94 -7.60
C ALA A 179 -3.11 18.53 -6.54
N TYR A 180 -3.45 17.75 -5.51
CA TYR A 180 -4.27 18.25 -4.40
C TYR A 180 -3.58 19.32 -3.56
N VAL A 181 -2.30 19.13 -3.21
CA VAL A 181 -1.55 20.10 -2.40
C VAL A 181 -1.41 21.44 -3.13
N THR A 182 -1.21 21.39 -4.45
CA THR A 182 -0.98 22.58 -5.28
C THR A 182 -2.26 23.26 -5.73
N SER A 183 -3.33 22.50 -6.00
CA SER A 183 -4.53 23.01 -6.69
C SER A 183 -5.87 22.65 -6.03
N GLY A 184 -5.85 21.84 -4.95
CA GLY A 184 -7.02 21.47 -4.17
C GLY A 184 -7.98 20.48 -4.84
N ILE A 185 -9.11 20.22 -4.16
CA ILE A 185 -10.10 19.21 -4.58
C ILE A 185 -10.81 19.55 -5.90
N GLY A 186 -10.93 20.84 -6.25
CA GLY A 186 -11.60 21.27 -7.47
C GLY A 186 -10.93 20.75 -8.74
N LEU A 187 -9.59 20.79 -8.79
CA LEU A 187 -8.83 20.22 -9.89
C LEU A 187 -9.01 18.70 -9.96
N LEU A 188 -8.91 18.00 -8.83
CA LEU A 188 -9.08 16.54 -8.80
C LEU A 188 -10.47 16.10 -9.28
N ARG A 189 -11.53 16.81 -8.89
CA ARG A 189 -12.89 16.55 -9.41
C ARG A 189 -12.95 16.69 -10.92
N THR A 190 -12.26 17.68 -11.48
CA THR A 190 -12.22 17.90 -12.93
C THR A 190 -11.48 16.77 -13.63
N LEU A 191 -10.31 16.37 -13.11
CA LEU A 191 -9.47 15.33 -13.70
C LEU A 191 -10.07 13.92 -13.57
N LEU A 192 -10.66 13.59 -12.42
CA LEU A 192 -11.01 12.21 -12.06
C LEU A 192 -12.48 11.84 -12.29
N ARG A 193 -13.38 12.81 -12.52
CA ARG A 193 -14.84 12.53 -12.65
C ARG A 193 -15.17 11.55 -13.78
N GLY A 194 -14.42 11.59 -14.89
CA GLY A 194 -14.61 10.68 -16.02
C GLY A 194 -13.91 9.33 -15.86
N GLU A 195 -12.99 9.21 -14.90
CA GLU A 195 -12.08 8.08 -14.79
C GLU A 195 -12.58 7.05 -13.78
N ARG A 196 -13.36 6.07 -14.26
CA ARG A 196 -14.01 5.07 -13.39
C ARG A 196 -13.04 4.36 -12.44
N GLY A 197 -11.82 4.07 -12.89
CA GLY A 197 -10.79 3.45 -12.06
C GLY A 197 -10.34 4.31 -10.87
N TYR A 198 -10.44 5.63 -10.99
CA TYR A 198 -10.07 6.59 -9.96
C TYR A 198 -11.27 7.06 -9.10
N ALA A 199 -12.48 6.53 -9.30
CA ALA A 199 -13.63 6.91 -8.49
C ALA A 199 -13.41 6.71 -6.96
N PRO A 200 -12.80 5.59 -6.49
CA PRO A 200 -12.48 5.45 -5.06
C PRO A 200 -11.44 6.46 -4.59
N VAL A 201 -10.46 6.79 -5.42
CA VAL A 201 -9.41 7.78 -5.12
C VAL A 201 -10.02 9.17 -4.99
N LEU A 202 -10.90 9.58 -5.91
CA LEU A 202 -11.61 10.85 -5.81
C LEU A 202 -12.46 10.91 -4.53
N ALA A 203 -13.24 9.85 -4.24
CA ALA A 203 -14.06 9.79 -3.03
C ALA A 203 -13.23 9.92 -1.74
N ALA A 204 -12.05 9.28 -1.71
CA ALA A 204 -11.10 9.42 -0.62
C ALA A 204 -10.66 10.88 -0.44
N PHE A 205 -10.18 11.53 -1.50
CA PHE A 205 -9.73 12.93 -1.43
C PHE A 205 -10.86 13.91 -1.08
N GLU A 206 -12.10 13.63 -1.46
CA GLU A 206 -13.25 14.42 -1.01
C GLU A 206 -13.51 14.26 0.49
N ALA A 207 -13.35 13.06 1.04
CA ALA A 207 -13.43 12.83 2.48
C ALA A 207 -12.30 13.56 3.23
N LEU A 208 -11.07 13.47 2.69
CA LEU A 208 -9.91 14.20 3.20
C LEU A 208 -10.12 15.72 3.22
N ASP A 209 -10.63 16.28 2.12
CA ASP A 209 -10.90 17.72 2.01
C ASP A 209 -11.96 18.16 3.02
N ARG A 210 -13.11 17.46 3.10
CA ARG A 210 -14.16 17.75 4.09
C ARG A 210 -13.64 17.69 5.52
N GLY A 211 -12.87 16.66 5.86
CA GLY A 211 -12.24 16.53 7.18
C GLY A 211 -11.28 17.69 7.47
N ARG A 212 -10.40 18.02 6.52
CA ARG A 212 -9.44 19.13 6.66
C ARG A 212 -10.14 20.46 6.92
N TRP A 213 -11.17 20.80 6.14
CA TRP A 213 -11.92 22.05 6.30
C TRP A 213 -12.44 22.26 7.73
N VAL A 214 -12.99 21.20 8.35
CA VAL A 214 -13.48 21.27 9.73
C VAL A 214 -12.33 21.34 10.74
N LEU A 215 -11.19 20.70 10.48
CA LEU A 215 -10.02 20.77 11.34
C LEU A 215 -9.30 22.14 11.28
N GLU A 216 -9.36 22.83 10.15
CA GLU A 216 -8.82 24.18 9.98
C GLU A 216 -9.72 25.28 10.56
N ASP A 217 -11.02 24.99 10.74
CA ASP A 217 -11.96 25.90 11.38
C ASP A 217 -11.71 25.97 12.89
N ALA A 218 -11.22 27.13 13.37
CA ALA A 218 -10.97 27.39 14.78
C ALA A 218 -12.26 27.37 15.63
N THR A 219 -13.43 27.56 15.01
CA THR A 219 -14.73 27.60 15.68
C THR A 219 -15.42 26.23 15.75
N ALA A 220 -14.85 25.21 15.11
CA ALA A 220 -15.44 23.87 15.10
C ALA A 220 -15.46 23.24 16.50
N SER A 221 -16.63 22.74 16.90
CA SER A 221 -16.81 22.09 18.20
C SER A 221 -15.95 20.82 18.34
N PRO A 222 -15.62 20.38 19.57
CA PRO A 222 -14.84 19.16 19.80
C PRO A 222 -15.43 17.92 19.11
N ALA A 223 -16.77 17.78 19.13
CA ALA A 223 -17.46 16.69 18.45
C ALA A 223 -17.33 16.76 16.91
N ALA A 224 -17.41 17.96 16.33
CA ALA A 224 -17.19 18.15 14.90
C ALA A 224 -15.75 17.82 14.50
N ARG A 225 -14.76 18.25 15.30
CA ARG A 225 -13.35 17.88 15.10
C ARG A 225 -13.12 16.37 15.23
N GLY A 226 -13.81 15.70 16.16
CA GLY A 226 -13.81 14.23 16.28
C GLY A 226 -14.22 13.55 14.97
N ARG A 227 -15.42 13.87 14.47
CA ARG A 227 -15.92 13.33 13.20
C ARG A 227 -15.03 13.67 12.00
N ALA A 228 -14.42 14.86 12.01
CA ALA A 228 -13.50 15.26 10.95
C ALA A 228 -12.22 14.42 10.92
N ARG A 229 -11.68 14.05 12.10
CA ARG A 229 -10.55 13.10 12.17
C ARG A 229 -10.95 11.72 11.66
N ASP A 230 -12.16 11.26 11.97
CA ASP A 230 -12.67 9.98 11.48
C ASP A 230 -12.79 9.98 9.95
N LEU A 231 -13.35 11.05 9.36
CA LEU A 231 -13.41 11.25 7.91
C LEU A 231 -12.03 11.25 7.24
N VAL A 232 -11.04 11.90 7.86
CA VAL A 232 -9.66 11.87 7.36
C VAL A 232 -9.14 10.43 7.36
N TRP A 233 -9.30 9.70 8.45
CA TRP A 233 -8.82 8.32 8.53
C TRP A 233 -9.56 7.40 7.56
N GLU A 234 -10.86 7.57 7.38
CA GLU A 234 -11.66 6.85 6.40
C GLU A 234 -11.15 7.10 4.98
N GLY A 235 -10.92 8.35 4.59
CA GLY A 235 -10.33 8.69 3.29
C GLY A 235 -8.98 8.01 3.07
N ASN A 236 -8.08 8.02 4.06
CA ASN A 236 -6.79 7.34 3.96
C ASN A 236 -6.91 5.81 3.89
N LEU A 237 -7.92 5.21 4.54
CA LEU A 237 -8.19 3.78 4.43
C LEU A 237 -8.71 3.40 3.04
N ILE A 238 -9.54 4.25 2.41
CA ILE A 238 -9.98 4.05 1.03
C ILE A 238 -8.78 4.08 0.07
N LEU A 239 -7.85 5.02 0.25
CA LEU A 239 -6.59 5.05 -0.54
C LEU A 239 -5.77 3.78 -0.34
N LEU A 240 -5.62 3.33 0.93
CA LEU A 240 -4.90 2.10 1.24
C LEU A 240 -5.56 0.87 0.60
N GLU A 241 -6.89 0.78 0.65
CA GLU A 241 -7.60 -0.33 0.02
C GLU A 241 -7.41 -0.31 -1.50
N HIS A 242 -7.54 0.87 -2.11
CA HIS A 242 -7.34 1.05 -3.55
C HIS A 242 -5.94 0.57 -3.97
N GLU A 243 -4.90 1.06 -3.30
CA GLU A 243 -3.52 0.64 -3.51
C GLU A 243 -3.38 -0.89 -3.39
N GLN A 244 -3.84 -1.46 -2.28
CA GLN A 244 -3.62 -2.86 -1.95
C GLN A 244 -4.37 -3.82 -2.89
N ARG A 245 -5.54 -3.41 -3.36
CA ARG A 245 -6.43 -4.24 -4.19
C ARG A 245 -6.16 -4.09 -5.68
N PHE A 246 -6.00 -2.87 -6.18
CA PHE A 246 -5.92 -2.60 -7.61
C PHE A 246 -4.49 -2.44 -8.11
N VAL A 247 -3.55 -1.99 -7.26
CA VAL A 247 -2.17 -1.75 -7.67
C VAL A 247 -1.23 -2.88 -7.23
N VAL A 248 -1.32 -3.28 -5.96
CA VAL A 248 -0.42 -4.28 -5.35
C VAL A 248 -0.82 -5.70 -5.72
N GLN A 249 -2.09 -6.07 -5.54
CA GLN A 249 -2.52 -7.46 -5.72
C GLN A 249 -2.14 -8.06 -7.09
N PRO A 250 -2.37 -7.39 -8.25
CA PRO A 250 -2.04 -7.97 -9.55
C PRO A 250 -0.55 -8.25 -9.76
N ARG A 251 0.33 -7.58 -8.99
CA ARG A 251 1.78 -7.81 -9.01
C ARG A 251 2.18 -8.88 -8.00
N PHE A 252 1.53 -8.90 -6.84
CA PHE A 252 1.74 -9.93 -5.82
C PHE A 252 1.30 -11.31 -6.31
N ASP A 253 0.28 -11.39 -7.18
CA ASP A 253 -0.13 -12.63 -7.86
C ASP A 253 0.97 -13.21 -8.78
N ARG A 254 1.97 -12.39 -9.15
CA ARG A 254 3.12 -12.81 -9.98
C ARG A 254 4.33 -13.20 -9.15
N LEU A 255 4.30 -13.01 -7.82
CA LEU A 255 5.40 -13.42 -6.96
C LEU A 255 5.51 -14.94 -6.93
N SER A 256 6.75 -15.43 -6.93
CA SER A 256 6.97 -16.87 -6.90
C SER A 256 6.45 -17.49 -5.60
N GLY A 257 5.83 -18.68 -5.69
CA GLY A 257 5.30 -19.37 -4.50
C GLY A 257 6.36 -19.70 -3.44
N ARG A 258 7.64 -19.73 -3.82
CA ARG A 258 8.79 -19.93 -2.92
C ARG A 258 9.21 -18.65 -2.19
N TYR A 259 8.87 -17.48 -2.72
CA TYR A 259 9.27 -16.19 -2.15
C TYR A 259 8.15 -15.52 -1.36
N ALA A 260 6.89 -15.88 -1.61
CA ALA A 260 5.77 -15.43 -0.77
C ALA A 260 6.01 -15.66 0.75
N PRO A 261 6.59 -16.79 1.21
CA PRO A 261 6.98 -16.96 2.62
C PRO A 261 8.11 -16.03 3.06
N VAL A 262 9.13 -15.82 2.22
CA VAL A 262 10.27 -14.93 2.52
C VAL A 262 9.80 -13.48 2.67
N VAL A 263 8.93 -13.01 1.76
CA VAL A 263 8.29 -11.70 1.87
C VAL A 263 7.39 -11.63 3.08
N SER A 264 6.69 -12.71 3.44
CA SER A 264 5.83 -12.74 4.64
C SER A 264 6.63 -12.59 5.94
N ILE A 265 7.83 -13.19 6.00
CA ILE A 265 8.77 -13.05 7.13
C ILE A 265 9.40 -11.65 7.13
N GLY A 266 9.80 -11.15 5.95
CA GLY A 266 10.40 -9.82 5.76
C GLY A 266 9.40 -8.67 5.78
N SER A 267 8.09 -8.94 5.77
CA SER A 267 7.02 -7.96 5.95
C SER A 267 6.89 -7.61 7.43
N ALA A 268 7.98 -7.06 7.95
CA ALA A 268 8.03 -6.38 9.22
C ALA A 268 8.08 -4.89 8.94
N THR A 269 7.20 -4.13 9.57
CA THR A 269 7.31 -2.67 9.61
C THR A 269 7.74 -2.29 11.01
N THR A 270 8.89 -1.64 11.11
CA THR A 270 9.35 -0.99 12.34
C THR A 270 9.13 0.50 12.17
N PHE A 271 8.39 1.14 13.08
CA PHE A 271 8.36 2.61 13.13
C PHE A 271 9.46 3.04 14.09
N GLU A 272 10.72 2.82 13.69
CA GLU A 272 11.87 2.96 14.58
C GLU A 272 12.23 4.44 14.77
N THR A 273 12.19 4.92 16.01
CA THR A 273 12.63 6.30 16.32
C THR A 273 13.67 6.42 17.42
N ARG A 274 13.81 5.45 18.33
CA ARG A 274 14.70 5.60 19.51
C ARG A 274 15.17 4.24 20.04
N GLY A 275 16.17 3.65 19.39
CA GLY A 275 16.89 2.47 19.88
C GLY A 275 16.09 1.15 19.86
N PRO A 276 16.76 0.02 20.13
CA PRO A 276 16.21 -1.33 19.93
C PRO A 276 15.03 -1.65 20.86
N CYS A 277 14.96 -1.06 22.06
CA CYS A 277 13.89 -1.37 23.03
C CYS A 277 12.54 -0.73 22.67
N ARG A 278 12.51 0.53 22.20
CA ARG A 278 11.25 1.17 21.75
C ARG A 278 10.82 0.72 20.36
N ALA A 279 11.74 0.16 19.57
CA ALA A 279 11.42 -0.44 18.28
C ALA A 279 10.38 -1.55 18.40
N ILE A 280 10.39 -2.31 19.51
CA ILE A 280 9.50 -3.46 19.74
C ILE A 280 8.03 -3.04 19.87
N GLU A 281 7.74 -1.89 20.50
CA GLU A 281 6.36 -1.43 20.70
C GLU A 281 5.65 -1.08 19.38
N HIS A 282 6.42 -0.57 18.42
CA HIS A 282 5.95 -0.20 17.10
C HIS A 282 6.21 -1.26 16.03
N PHE A 283 6.89 -2.35 16.40
CA PHE A 283 7.12 -3.48 15.53
C PHE A 283 5.80 -4.19 15.20
N THR A 284 5.59 -4.45 13.92
CA THR A 284 4.63 -5.47 13.50
C THR A 284 5.22 -6.29 12.37
N SER A 285 5.15 -7.60 12.52
CA SER A 285 5.43 -8.56 11.47
C SER A 285 4.13 -9.24 11.07
N PHE A 286 3.88 -9.35 9.77
CA PHE A 286 2.78 -10.15 9.24
C PHE A 286 2.84 -11.57 9.79
N TYR A 287 4.02 -12.17 9.78
CA TYR A 287 4.26 -13.52 10.29
C TYR A 287 3.88 -13.65 11.79
N LEU A 288 4.38 -12.78 12.66
CA LEU A 288 4.03 -12.83 14.09
C LEU A 288 2.53 -12.58 14.35
N TYR A 289 1.94 -11.62 13.65
CA TYR A 289 0.50 -11.35 13.73
C TYR A 289 -0.32 -12.59 13.36
N THR A 290 0.09 -13.28 12.30
CA THR A 290 -0.60 -14.47 11.85
C THR A 290 -0.47 -15.66 12.79
N LEU A 291 0.71 -15.87 13.37
CA LEU A 291 0.92 -16.91 14.38
C LEU A 291 0.08 -16.67 15.64
N GLY A 292 -0.01 -15.41 16.09
CA GLY A 292 -0.84 -15.05 17.26
C GLY A 292 -2.36 -15.22 17.05
N ARG A 293 -2.83 -15.26 15.80
CA ARG A 293 -4.24 -15.46 15.44
C ARG A 293 -4.58 -16.85 14.90
N ALA A 294 -3.59 -17.64 14.50
CA ALA A 294 -3.78 -19.04 14.15
C ALA A 294 -4.25 -19.77 15.41
N ASN A 295 -5.57 -19.99 15.51
CA ASN A 295 -6.20 -20.59 16.67
C ASN A 295 -5.60 -21.99 16.90
N PRO A 296 -4.92 -22.25 18.03
CA PRO A 296 -4.28 -23.55 18.27
C PRO A 296 -5.29 -24.71 18.41
N ARG A 297 -6.60 -24.42 18.41
CA ARG A 297 -7.67 -25.40 18.66
C ARG A 297 -8.41 -25.91 17.42
N GLY A 298 -8.00 -25.53 16.20
CA GLY A 298 -8.69 -25.93 14.97
C GLY A 298 -7.73 -26.46 13.89
N LEU A 299 -7.42 -27.75 13.95
CA LEU A 299 -6.52 -28.50 13.05
C LEU A 299 -6.95 -28.58 11.57
N GLY A 300 -7.82 -27.70 11.07
CA GLY A 300 -8.35 -27.73 9.69
C GLY A 300 -8.25 -26.43 8.89
N GLY A 301 -7.81 -25.32 9.50
CA GLY A 301 -7.69 -24.03 8.80
C GLY A 301 -6.29 -23.85 8.18
N ARG A 302 -6.22 -23.30 6.96
CA ARG A 302 -4.97 -23.03 6.21
C ARG A 302 -3.81 -22.62 7.13
N LEU A 303 -2.82 -23.51 7.26
CA LEU A 303 -1.74 -23.43 8.25
C LEU A 303 -0.75 -22.28 8.06
N CYS A 304 -0.79 -21.58 6.92
CA CYS A 304 0.12 -20.47 6.63
C CYS A 304 -0.61 -19.38 5.83
N PRO A 305 -1.10 -18.31 6.47
CA PRO A 305 -1.55 -17.12 5.75
C PRO A 305 -0.42 -16.60 4.87
N ARG A 306 -0.79 -16.12 3.69
CA ARG A 306 0.16 -15.70 2.65
C ARG A 306 0.02 -14.21 2.47
N ILE A 307 1.13 -13.47 2.56
CA ILE A 307 1.11 -12.03 2.27
C ILE A 307 0.61 -11.71 0.86
N THR A 308 0.69 -12.68 -0.07
CA THR A 308 0.14 -12.56 -1.43
C THR A 308 -1.36 -12.72 -1.50
N ASN A 309 -2.03 -13.29 -0.48
CA ASN A 309 -3.48 -13.29 -0.40
C ASN A 309 -3.97 -11.92 0.08
N TYR A 310 -4.84 -11.29 -0.71
CA TYR A 310 -5.38 -9.97 -0.40
C TYR A 310 -6.08 -9.91 0.96
N ASP A 311 -6.98 -10.84 1.26
CA ASP A 311 -7.81 -10.79 2.48
C ASP A 311 -6.97 -10.93 3.75
N ASP A 312 -5.98 -11.81 3.74
CA ASP A 312 -5.04 -11.98 4.86
C ASP A 312 -4.20 -10.71 5.07
N ARG A 313 -3.65 -10.16 3.99
CA ARG A 313 -2.85 -8.93 4.02
C ARG A 313 -3.69 -7.74 4.48
N TRP A 314 -4.90 -7.57 3.94
CA TRP A 314 -5.82 -6.49 4.30
C TRP A 314 -6.22 -6.56 5.78
N ARG A 315 -6.58 -7.76 6.27
CA ARG A 315 -6.91 -7.97 7.69
C ARG A 315 -5.74 -7.58 8.60
N TRP A 316 -4.52 -7.94 8.23
CA TRP A 316 -3.31 -7.53 8.94
C TRP A 316 -3.10 -6.01 8.92
N LEU A 317 -3.22 -5.37 7.74
CA LEU A 317 -3.07 -3.92 7.61
C LEU A 317 -4.04 -3.17 8.51
N VAL A 318 -5.34 -3.47 8.44
CA VAL A 318 -6.38 -2.75 9.19
C VAL A 318 -6.35 -3.08 10.69
N SER A 319 -6.04 -4.34 11.06
CA SER A 319 -6.04 -4.74 12.47
C SER A 319 -4.73 -4.45 13.21
N SER A 320 -3.63 -4.24 12.49
CA SER A 320 -2.29 -4.23 13.08
C SER A 320 -1.46 -3.02 12.67
N VAL A 321 -1.32 -2.76 11.37
CA VAL A 321 -0.46 -1.68 10.86
C VAL A 321 -1.10 -0.33 11.13
N VAL A 322 -2.36 -0.13 10.70
CA VAL A 322 -3.08 1.15 10.84
C VAL A 322 -3.20 1.59 12.31
N PRO A 323 -3.59 0.73 13.29
CA PRO A 323 -3.65 1.14 14.69
C PRO A 323 -2.28 1.51 15.29
N ARG A 324 -1.19 0.88 14.83
CA ARG A 324 0.17 1.26 15.26
C ARG A 324 0.59 2.60 14.68
N PHE A 325 0.37 2.79 13.38
CA PHE A 325 0.67 4.06 12.74
C PHE A 325 -0.16 5.20 13.35
N ARG A 326 -1.44 4.97 13.68
CA ARG A 326 -2.26 5.91 14.45
C ARG A 326 -1.58 6.37 15.75
N ARG A 327 -1.00 5.46 16.52
CA ARG A 327 -0.28 5.81 17.76
C ARG A 327 0.97 6.65 17.47
N VAL A 328 1.75 6.28 16.46
CA VAL A 328 2.93 7.06 16.04
C VAL A 328 2.52 8.46 15.57
N ASP A 329 1.44 8.55 14.81
CA ASP A 329 0.88 9.80 14.26
C ASP A 329 0.31 10.73 15.36
N THR A 330 -0.06 10.20 16.53
CA THR A 330 -0.44 11.04 17.69
C THR A 330 0.73 11.78 18.34
N ASP A 331 1.98 11.42 18.04
CA ASP A 331 3.19 12.15 18.46
C ASP A 331 3.84 12.84 17.24
N PRO A 332 3.53 14.13 17.00
CA PRO A 332 4.07 14.86 15.86
C PRO A 332 5.59 14.88 15.82
N LEU A 333 6.28 14.92 16.96
CA LEU A 333 7.74 15.00 16.98
C LEU A 333 8.37 13.68 16.51
N VAL A 334 7.80 12.55 16.95
CA VAL A 334 8.23 11.21 16.54
C VAL A 334 8.05 11.03 15.04
N ILE A 335 6.85 11.25 14.51
CA ILE A 335 6.61 11.06 13.06
C ILE A 335 7.42 12.04 12.21
N GLN A 336 7.57 13.29 12.62
CA GLN A 336 8.42 14.26 11.92
C GLN A 336 9.89 13.83 11.91
N THR A 337 10.38 13.25 13.00
CA THR A 337 11.76 12.73 13.06
C THR A 337 11.97 11.59 12.07
N ILE A 338 11.03 10.64 11.98
CA ILE A 338 11.09 9.54 11.00
C ILE A 338 11.13 10.09 9.58
N LEU A 339 10.20 10.98 9.25
CA LEU A 339 10.04 11.47 7.89
C LEU A 339 11.15 12.42 7.46
N ARG A 340 11.69 13.24 8.40
CA ARG A 340 12.89 14.04 8.14
C ARG A 340 14.09 13.17 7.85
N ARG A 341 14.30 12.09 8.60
CA ARG A 341 15.37 11.12 8.29
C ARG A 341 15.23 10.56 6.88
N ILE A 342 14.03 10.16 6.46
CA ILE A 342 13.79 9.67 5.08
C ILE A 342 14.17 10.73 4.04
N LEU A 343 13.78 11.99 4.27
CA LEU A 343 14.14 13.12 3.39
C LEU A 343 15.65 13.38 3.36
N ASP A 344 16.31 13.37 4.51
CA ASP A 344 17.74 13.67 4.63
C ASP A 344 18.60 12.58 4.00
N GLU A 345 18.18 11.32 4.06
CA GLU A 345 18.87 10.22 3.37
C GLU A 345 18.89 10.37 1.84
N ASP A 346 17.91 11.08 1.26
CA ASP A 346 17.87 11.43 -0.16
C ASP A 346 18.79 12.60 -0.51
N ARG A 347 18.86 13.61 0.36
CA ARG A 347 19.74 14.77 0.17
C ARG A 347 21.21 14.43 0.25
N HIS A 348 21.60 13.63 1.24
CA HIS A 348 23.01 13.36 1.53
C HIS A 348 23.58 12.21 0.70
N HIS A 349 22.78 11.59 -0.16
CA HIS A 349 23.33 10.67 -1.13
C HIS A 349 23.65 11.46 -2.40
N PRO A 350 24.94 11.73 -2.69
CA PRO A 350 25.30 12.13 -4.04
C PRO A 350 24.71 11.06 -4.95
N SER A 351 24.04 11.48 -6.02
CA SER A 351 23.58 10.57 -7.05
C SER A 351 24.82 9.94 -7.66
N SER A 352 25.34 8.87 -7.03
CA SER A 352 26.37 8.04 -7.61
C SER A 352 25.81 7.69 -8.98
N PRO A 353 26.50 8.06 -10.07
CA PRO A 353 25.96 7.86 -11.40
C PRO A 353 25.59 6.39 -11.45
N CYS A 354 24.30 6.09 -11.64
CA CYS A 354 23.88 4.73 -11.89
C CYS A 354 24.62 4.35 -13.14
N SER A 355 25.73 3.61 -12.98
CA SER A 355 26.69 3.44 -14.07
C SER A 355 25.88 2.95 -15.26
N PRO A 356 25.75 3.78 -16.32
CA PRO A 356 24.95 3.40 -17.46
C PRO A 356 25.51 2.06 -17.89
N SER A 357 24.62 1.08 -18.05
CA SER A 357 24.98 -0.22 -18.60
C SER A 357 25.90 0.06 -19.78
N ILE A 358 27.20 -0.24 -19.65
CA ILE A 358 28.16 -0.15 -20.73
C ILE A 358 27.62 -1.13 -21.76
N GLY A 359 26.86 -0.60 -22.70
CA GLY A 359 26.18 -1.32 -23.74
C GLY A 359 27.20 -1.67 -24.81
N GLY A 360 28.00 -2.69 -24.54
CA GLY A 360 28.44 -3.60 -25.59
C GLY A 360 27.28 -4.55 -25.84
N ASP A 361 26.47 -4.23 -26.85
CA ASP A 361 25.99 -5.17 -27.87
C ASP A 361 24.98 -4.45 -28.75
N GLY A 362 25.40 -4.20 -29.99
CA GLY A 362 24.64 -3.53 -31.01
C GLY A 362 23.43 -4.34 -31.46
N ALA A 363 22.28 -4.08 -30.85
CA ALA A 363 21.00 -4.31 -31.50
C ALA A 363 20.56 -3.02 -32.21
N PRO A 364 20.15 -3.06 -33.50
CA PRO A 364 19.66 -1.88 -34.19
C PRO A 364 18.43 -1.35 -33.46
N SER A 365 18.53 -0.09 -33.05
CA SER A 365 17.45 0.69 -32.47
C SER A 365 16.32 0.87 -33.51
N GLU A 366 15.29 0.04 -33.46
CA GLU A 366 13.94 0.44 -33.83
C GLU A 366 13.44 1.46 -32.79
N ARG A 367 13.83 2.72 -33.00
CA ARG A 367 13.24 3.86 -32.30
C ARG A 367 12.13 4.45 -33.15
N ALA A 368 11.04 4.75 -32.45
CA ALA A 368 10.10 5.83 -32.73
C ALA A 368 9.06 5.63 -33.84
N ALA A 369 8.03 4.82 -33.53
CA ALA A 369 6.67 5.10 -34.00
C ALA A 369 5.63 4.50 -33.05
N SER A 370 5.15 5.27 -32.05
CA SER A 370 3.77 5.16 -31.53
C SER A 370 3.51 6.16 -30.40
N VAL A 371 3.58 7.46 -30.71
CA VAL A 371 2.72 8.48 -30.09
C VAL A 371 2.24 9.39 -31.22
N ARG A 372 1.34 8.88 -32.06
CA ARG A 372 0.40 9.68 -32.86
C ARG A 372 -0.67 8.77 -33.48
N ALA A 373 -1.91 9.17 -33.24
CA ALA A 373 -3.15 8.79 -33.93
C ALA A 373 -3.62 7.33 -33.83
N ARG A 374 -4.64 7.10 -32.98
CA ARG A 374 -5.83 6.30 -33.32
C ARG A 374 -7.02 6.69 -32.44
N ALA A 375 -7.62 7.82 -32.76
CA ALA A 375 -9.06 8.00 -32.60
C ALA A 375 -9.71 7.37 -33.85
N ARG A 376 -10.15 6.12 -33.75
CA ARG A 376 -11.12 5.51 -34.67
C ARG A 376 -12.01 4.56 -33.86
N ASP A 377 -13.16 5.10 -33.51
CA ASP A 377 -14.47 4.55 -33.79
C ASP A 377 -14.54 3.01 -33.90
N ARG A 378 -15.13 2.37 -32.88
CA ARG A 378 -15.68 1.02 -32.97
C ARG A 378 -16.93 0.91 -32.11
N SER A 379 -18.07 0.89 -32.79
CA SER A 379 -19.34 0.35 -32.30
C SER A 379 -19.19 -1.12 -31.84
N PRO A 380 -20.07 -1.61 -30.94
CA PRO A 380 -19.92 -2.93 -30.34
C PRO A 380 -20.49 -4.03 -31.25
N LEU A 381 -19.65 -4.99 -31.60
CA LEU A 381 -20.07 -6.26 -32.19
C LEU A 381 -20.48 -7.21 -31.06
N VAL A 382 -21.77 -7.49 -31.03
CA VAL A 382 -22.42 -8.52 -30.20
C VAL A 382 -21.88 -9.89 -30.60
N VAL A 383 -21.29 -10.62 -29.65
CA VAL A 383 -20.94 -12.05 -29.84
C VAL A 383 -21.88 -12.88 -28.98
N HIS A 384 -22.71 -13.68 -29.65
CA HIS A 384 -23.55 -14.71 -29.06
C HIS A 384 -22.70 -15.81 -28.41
N ALA A 385 -22.92 -16.06 -27.12
CA ALA A 385 -22.47 -17.25 -26.45
C ALA A 385 -23.40 -18.43 -26.78
N ARG A 386 -22.85 -19.54 -27.27
CA ARG A 386 -23.52 -20.86 -27.27
C ARG A 386 -22.94 -21.73 -26.15
N PRO A 387 -23.78 -22.51 -25.45
CA PRO A 387 -23.36 -23.33 -24.32
C PRO A 387 -22.79 -24.67 -24.79
N ARG A 388 -21.74 -25.15 -24.12
CA ARG A 388 -21.29 -26.54 -24.22
C ARG A 388 -21.64 -27.30 -22.94
N THR A 389 -22.41 -28.35 -23.13
CA THR A 389 -22.92 -29.31 -22.17
C THR A 389 -21.90 -30.42 -21.84
N ALA A 390 -21.98 -30.86 -20.59
CA ALA A 390 -21.81 -32.22 -20.04
C ALA A 390 -20.58 -33.09 -20.40
N GLY A 391 -19.85 -33.51 -19.35
CA GLY A 391 -18.85 -34.57 -19.37
C GLY A 391 -18.65 -35.19 -17.99
N ARG A 392 -19.36 -36.28 -17.72
CA ARG A 392 -19.48 -37.06 -16.46
C ARG A 392 -18.22 -37.89 -16.11
N ARG A 393 -18.08 -38.16 -14.79
CA ARG A 393 -17.67 -39.42 -14.09
C ARG A 393 -16.19 -39.74 -13.77
N GLY A 394 -16.02 -40.23 -12.53
CA GLY A 394 -14.89 -41.03 -12.02
C GLY A 394 -14.59 -40.77 -10.53
N VAL A 395 -15.54 -40.99 -9.61
CA VAL A 395 -15.55 -42.06 -8.58
C VAL A 395 -14.24 -42.84 -8.38
N ALA A 396 -13.60 -42.66 -7.23
CA ALA A 396 -12.87 -43.70 -6.49
C ALA A 396 -12.76 -43.29 -5.01
N GLU A 397 -13.22 -44.17 -4.12
CA GLU A 397 -13.14 -44.14 -2.66
C GLU A 397 -12.73 -45.56 -2.21
N PRO A 398 -12.47 -45.84 -0.92
CA PRO A 398 -11.26 -45.58 -0.14
C PRO A 398 -10.52 -46.87 0.27
N ILE A 399 -9.31 -46.74 0.82
CA ILE A 399 -8.67 -47.80 1.62
C ILE A 399 -8.35 -47.26 3.01
N GLN A 400 -9.04 -47.82 4.02
CA GLN A 400 -8.75 -47.67 5.44
C GLN A 400 -7.74 -48.73 5.89
N GLY A 401 -6.86 -48.35 6.82
CA GLY A 401 -6.01 -49.26 7.60
C GLY A 401 -5.55 -48.57 8.91
N PRO A 402 -5.67 -49.20 10.09
CA PRO A 402 -5.46 -48.53 11.38
C PRO A 402 -4.13 -48.85 12.08
N ARG A 403 -3.87 -48.09 13.17
CA ARG A 403 -3.00 -48.34 14.38
C ARG A 403 -1.74 -47.46 14.49
N PRO A 404 -1.09 -47.38 15.67
CA PRO A 404 -1.59 -46.97 17.00
C PRO A 404 -0.71 -45.85 17.62
N GLY A 405 -1.14 -45.29 18.77
CA GLY A 405 -0.60 -44.06 19.34
C GLY A 405 0.72 -44.13 20.14
N SER A 406 1.16 -42.97 20.63
CA SER A 406 1.75 -42.78 21.97
C SER A 406 2.28 -41.35 22.18
N ALA A 407 2.18 -40.93 23.45
CA ALA A 407 3.04 -40.00 24.20
C ALA A 407 3.10 -38.50 23.83
N THR A 408 2.45 -37.71 24.69
CA THR A 408 2.70 -36.30 24.98
C THR A 408 4.05 -36.06 25.67
N PRO A 409 4.77 -34.95 25.39
CA PRO A 409 5.68 -34.35 26.35
C PRO A 409 5.20 -32.98 26.87
N LYS A 410 5.64 -32.71 28.10
CA LYS A 410 5.27 -31.64 29.01
C LYS A 410 5.69 -30.24 28.50
N SER A 411 4.86 -29.26 28.79
CA SER A 411 5.08 -27.83 28.57
C SER A 411 6.01 -27.25 29.64
N SER A 412 7.21 -26.81 29.24
CA SER A 412 8.09 -25.99 30.08
C SER A 412 7.74 -24.52 29.87
N VAL A 413 7.26 -23.87 30.93
CA VAL A 413 7.00 -22.43 30.98
C VAL A 413 8.35 -21.71 31.09
N VAL A 414 8.71 -20.92 30.08
CA VAL A 414 9.86 -20.01 30.12
C VAL A 414 9.35 -18.61 30.42
N THR A 415 9.72 -18.07 31.57
CA THR A 415 9.45 -16.69 31.99
C THR A 415 10.44 -15.74 31.34
N PRO A 416 10.02 -14.65 30.66
CA PRO A 416 10.96 -13.68 30.11
C PRO A 416 11.47 -12.70 31.19
N SER A 417 12.79 -12.58 31.27
CA SER A 417 13.53 -11.67 32.16
C SER A 417 13.23 -10.20 31.86
N ARG A 418 13.05 -9.39 32.93
CA ARG A 418 12.94 -7.93 32.87
C ARG A 418 14.30 -7.31 32.54
N CYS A 419 14.37 -6.53 31.47
CA CYS A 419 15.48 -5.61 31.21
C CYS A 419 15.31 -4.37 32.09
N THR A 420 16.30 -4.09 32.93
CA THR A 420 16.44 -2.84 33.68
C THR A 420 17.08 -1.78 32.79
N ASP A 421 16.44 -0.62 32.68
CA ASP A 421 17.01 0.60 32.09
C ASP A 421 18.23 1.06 32.93
N PRO A 422 19.39 1.37 32.31
CA PRO A 422 20.39 2.21 32.94
C PRO A 422 19.94 3.68 32.81
N ARG A 423 19.92 4.37 33.95
CA ARG A 423 19.70 5.82 34.04
C ARG A 423 20.86 6.60 33.45
#